data_AF-A0A6A1VZZ0-F1
#
_entry.id   AF-A0A6A1VZZ0-F1
#
_cell.length_a   1.000
_cell.length_b   1.000
_cell.length_c   1.000
_cell.angle_alpha   90.00
_cell.angle_beta   90.00
_cell.angle_gamma   90.00
#
_symmetry.space_group_name_H-M   'P 1'
#
loop_
_entity.id
_entity.type
_entity.pdbx_description
1 polymer ?
#
loop_
_entity_poly.entity_id
_entity_poly.type
_entity_poly.pdbx_seq_one_letter_code
_entity_poly.pdbx_strand_id
1 'polypeptide(L)'
;MESIAVLMTFPMSTYLEQELQRCFNLFKLWTVPQKSQFLKDHSSSIRAVVWNSSVGADAELIVALPRLEIVATCRVGVDKIDLNKCRENDIRVTNTPDVLTDDVADLTIGLVLAVLRSLCESDRYVRSGKWKKGDFKLTTKVIGNILAYL
;
A
#
# COMPACT_ATOMS: atom_id res chain seq x y z
N MET A 1 29.00 1.48 -14.35
CA MET A 1 28.16 0.65 -13.46
C MET A 1 26.89 0.35 -14.22
N GLU A 2 26.55 -0.92 -14.40
CA GLU A 2 25.27 -1.30 -15.01
C GLU A 2 24.13 -0.86 -14.10
N SER A 3 23.16 -0.13 -14.65
CA SER A 3 22.00 0.33 -13.88
C SER A 3 21.07 -0.86 -13.59
N ILE A 4 20.78 -1.10 -12.32
CA ILE A 4 19.91 -2.20 -11.89
C ILE A 4 18.49 -1.94 -12.37
N ALA A 5 17.86 -2.94 -12.99
CA ALA A 5 16.46 -2.86 -13.40
C ALA A 5 15.51 -3.20 -12.24
N VAL A 6 14.58 -2.27 -12.00
CA VAL A 6 13.59 -2.34 -10.92
C VAL A 6 12.20 -2.31 -11.53
N LEU A 7 11.35 -3.27 -11.16
CA LEU A 7 9.96 -3.31 -11.58
C LEU A 7 9.06 -2.75 -10.48
N MET A 8 8.36 -1.64 -10.74
CA MET A 8 7.30 -1.13 -9.87
C MET A 8 5.94 -1.59 -10.39
N THR A 9 5.14 -2.20 -9.52
CA THR A 9 3.90 -2.90 -9.93
C THR A 9 2.67 -2.00 -10.02
N PHE A 10 2.66 -0.86 -9.31
CA PHE A 10 1.54 0.06 -9.25
C PHE A 10 2.01 1.51 -8.95
N PRO A 11 1.33 2.56 -9.46
CA PRO A 11 1.68 3.95 -9.14
C PRO A 11 1.28 4.26 -7.69
N MET A 12 2.25 4.42 -6.79
CA MET A 12 2.00 4.66 -5.37
C MET A 12 2.26 6.10 -4.94
N SER A 13 3.48 6.58 -5.19
CA SER A 13 4.00 7.84 -4.71
C SER A 13 4.89 8.43 -5.79
N THR A 14 4.61 9.67 -6.16
CA THR A 14 5.41 10.43 -7.13
C THR A 14 6.85 10.58 -6.65
N TYR A 15 7.05 10.77 -5.35
CA TYR A 15 8.39 10.87 -4.75
C TYR A 15 9.19 9.57 -4.92
N LEU A 16 8.58 8.43 -4.57
CA LEU A 16 9.24 7.13 -4.70
C LEU A 16 9.58 6.83 -6.17
N GLU A 17 8.64 7.11 -7.08
CA GLU A 17 8.87 6.92 -8.50
C GLU A 17 10.06 7.76 -9.01
N GLN A 18 10.13 9.04 -8.64
CA GLN A 18 11.22 9.94 -9.02
C GLN A 18 12.58 9.46 -8.48
N GLU A 19 12.64 9.06 -7.21
CA GLU A 19 13.88 8.56 -6.61
C GLU A 19 14.33 7.24 -7.23
N LEU A 20 13.39 6.34 -7.54
CA LEU A 20 13.71 5.09 -8.25
C LEU A 20 14.19 5.35 -9.67
N GLN A 21 13.56 6.26 -10.42
CA GLN A 21 14.02 6.64 -11.76
C GLN A 21 15.41 7.29 -11.76
N ARG A 22 15.74 8.02 -10.69
CA ARG A 22 17.04 8.66 -10.52
C ARG A 22 18.15 7.65 -10.25
N CYS A 23 17.86 6.60 -9.48
CA CYS A 23 18.88 5.64 -9.03
C CYS A 23 18.94 4.36 -9.87
N PHE A 24 17.87 4.00 -10.57
CA PHE A 24 17.69 2.70 -11.20
C PHE A 24 17.05 2.79 -12.60
N ASN A 25 17.15 1.72 -13.37
CA ASN A 25 16.36 1.55 -14.57
C ASN A 25 14.94 1.10 -14.19
N LEU A 26 14.02 2.05 -14.05
CA LEU A 26 12.68 1.79 -13.55
C LEU A 26 11.71 1.35 -14.66
N PHE A 27 11.17 0.16 -14.50
CA PHE A 27 10.04 -0.37 -15.27
C PHE A 27 8.72 -0.16 -14.52
N LYS A 28 7.72 0.38 -15.21
CA LYS A 28 6.40 0.70 -14.65
C LYS A 28 5.35 -0.25 -15.21
N LEU A 29 4.86 -1.19 -14.41
CA LEU A 29 3.99 -2.26 -14.93
C LEU A 29 2.62 -1.73 -15.41
N TRP A 30 2.14 -0.61 -14.88
CA TRP A 30 0.85 -0.02 -15.25
C TRP A 30 0.87 0.75 -16.58
N THR A 31 2.04 1.10 -17.10
CA THR A 31 2.17 1.76 -18.42
C THR A 31 2.27 0.75 -19.56
N VAL A 32 2.31 -0.55 -19.24
CA VAL A 32 2.53 -1.62 -20.19
C VAL A 32 1.18 -2.23 -20.61
N PRO A 33 0.87 -2.28 -21.92
CA PRO A 33 -0.41 -2.82 -22.41
C PRO A 33 -0.53 -4.35 -22.28
N GLN A 34 0.58 -5.10 -22.42
CA GLN A 34 0.61 -6.56 -22.26
C GLN A 34 1.66 -7.00 -21.26
N LYS A 35 1.24 -7.21 -20.00
CA LYS A 35 2.11 -7.58 -18.88
C LYS A 35 2.92 -8.84 -19.15
N SER A 36 2.28 -9.91 -19.62
CA SER A 36 2.95 -11.20 -19.81
C SER A 36 4.05 -11.15 -20.87
N GLN A 37 3.87 -10.37 -21.95
CA GLN A 37 4.90 -10.21 -22.97
C GLN A 37 6.07 -9.38 -22.43
N PHE A 38 5.77 -8.27 -21.76
CA PHE A 38 6.79 -7.43 -21.14
C PHE A 38 7.64 -8.17 -20.10
N LEU A 39 7.00 -8.99 -19.24
CA LEU A 39 7.73 -9.80 -18.27
C LEU A 39 8.64 -10.82 -18.98
N LYS A 40 8.22 -11.40 -20.10
CA LYS A 40 9.10 -12.29 -20.90
C LYS A 40 10.29 -11.52 -21.47
N ASP A 41 10.05 -10.36 -22.08
CA ASP A 41 11.07 -9.53 -22.73
C ASP A 41 12.12 -9.01 -21.74
N HIS A 42 11.72 -8.72 -20.50
CA HIS A 42 12.57 -8.14 -19.45
C HIS A 42 12.92 -9.11 -18.31
N SER A 43 12.49 -10.37 -18.38
CA SER A 43 12.66 -11.42 -17.36
C SER A 43 14.09 -11.55 -16.83
N SER A 44 15.06 -11.48 -17.73
CA SER A 44 16.49 -11.62 -17.42
C SER A 44 17.15 -10.32 -16.94
N SER A 45 16.44 -9.19 -16.92
CA SER A 45 17.00 -7.89 -16.53
C SER A 45 16.54 -7.44 -15.14
N ILE A 46 15.31 -7.75 -14.76
CA ILE A 46 14.70 -7.28 -13.51
C ILE A 46 15.33 -8.01 -12.32
N ARG A 47 15.92 -7.24 -11.41
CA ARG A 47 16.56 -7.75 -10.19
C ARG A 47 15.84 -7.35 -8.91
N ALA A 48 14.97 -6.35 -8.96
CA ALA A 48 14.18 -5.93 -7.82
C ALA A 48 12.73 -5.65 -8.23
N VAL A 49 11.81 -5.95 -7.32
CA VAL A 49 10.39 -5.60 -7.45
C VAL A 49 10.01 -4.68 -6.30
N VAL A 50 9.38 -3.55 -6.63
CA VAL A 50 8.78 -2.62 -5.68
C VAL A 50 7.26 -2.78 -5.75
N TRP A 51 6.66 -3.21 -4.64
CA TRP A 51 5.31 -3.76 -4.60
C TRP A 51 4.40 -3.08 -3.57
N ASN A 52 3.11 -2.88 -3.91
CA ASN A 52 2.06 -2.35 -2.99
C ASN A 52 0.61 -2.62 -3.47
N SER A 53 0.39 -3.55 -4.41
CA SER A 53 -0.93 -3.72 -5.04
C SER A 53 -1.69 -4.93 -4.52
N SER A 54 -3.00 -5.01 -4.77
CA SER A 54 -3.82 -6.20 -4.44
C SER A 54 -3.38 -7.47 -5.17
N VAL A 55 -2.66 -7.34 -6.29
CA VAL A 55 -2.03 -8.43 -7.04
C VAL A 55 -0.65 -8.64 -6.44
N GLY A 56 -0.46 -9.75 -5.72
CA GLY A 56 0.75 -10.08 -4.97
C GLY A 56 2.03 -10.18 -5.80
N ALA A 57 3.19 -10.25 -5.13
CA ALA A 57 4.36 -10.91 -5.69
C ALA A 57 4.14 -12.42 -5.51
N ASP A 58 3.23 -12.95 -6.32
CA ASP A 58 2.83 -14.35 -6.28
C ASP A 58 3.88 -15.24 -6.94
N ALA A 59 3.68 -16.55 -6.81
CA ALA A 59 4.60 -17.54 -7.39
C ALA A 59 4.79 -17.36 -8.90
N GLU A 60 3.77 -16.91 -9.63
CA GLU A 60 3.84 -16.70 -11.07
C GLU A 60 4.82 -15.57 -11.42
N LEU A 61 4.72 -14.43 -10.71
CA LEU A 61 5.64 -13.32 -10.92
C LEU A 61 7.08 -13.70 -10.54
N ILE A 62 7.27 -14.42 -9.44
CA ILE A 62 8.60 -14.85 -9.00
C ILE A 62 9.24 -15.77 -10.03
N VAL A 63 8.49 -16.75 -10.55
CA VAL A 63 8.97 -17.68 -11.58
C VAL A 63 9.26 -16.95 -12.91
N ALA A 64 8.48 -15.93 -13.25
CA ALA A 64 8.69 -15.14 -14.47
C ALA A 64 9.97 -14.28 -14.42
N LEU A 65 10.55 -14.06 -13.24
CA LEU A 65 11.70 -13.19 -13.02
C LEU A 65 12.89 -13.97 -12.44
N PRO A 66 13.60 -14.77 -13.26
CA PRO A 66 14.65 -15.67 -12.79
C PRO A 66 15.90 -14.96 -12.22
N ARG A 67 16.03 -13.64 -12.41
CA ARG A 67 17.12 -12.82 -11.82
C ARG A 67 16.66 -11.95 -10.66
N LEU A 68 15.44 -12.17 -10.14
CA LEU A 68 14.92 -11.42 -9.01
C LEU A 68 15.76 -11.72 -7.76
N GLU A 69 16.18 -10.67 -7.06
CA GLU A 69 17.01 -10.75 -5.85
C GLU A 69 16.25 -10.21 -4.63
N ILE A 70 15.33 -9.25 -4.84
CA ILE A 70 14.60 -8.61 -3.75
C ILE A 70 13.18 -8.19 -4.15
N VAL A 71 12.24 -8.41 -3.23
CA VAL A 71 10.90 -7.83 -3.23
C VAL A 71 10.81 -6.82 -2.08
N ALA A 72 10.70 -5.54 -2.40
CA ALA A 72 10.49 -4.47 -1.43
C ALA A 72 9.03 -4.03 -1.44
N THR A 73 8.35 -4.13 -0.30
CA THR A 73 6.97 -3.65 -0.13
C THR A 73 6.93 -2.33 0.63
N CYS A 74 6.08 -1.40 0.16
CA CYS A 74 5.79 -0.13 0.84
C CYS A 74 4.63 -0.27 1.85
N ARG A 75 4.56 -1.42 2.53
CA ARG A 75 3.55 -1.79 3.52
C ARG A 75 4.22 -2.52 4.68
N VAL A 76 3.53 -2.61 5.82
CA VAL A 76 3.90 -3.54 6.90
C VAL A 76 3.55 -4.98 6.53
N GLY A 77 2.34 -5.19 6.00
CA GLY A 77 1.82 -6.51 5.64
C GLY A 77 2.55 -7.16 4.46
N VAL A 78 2.82 -8.46 4.60
CA VAL A 78 3.50 -9.32 3.61
C VAL A 78 2.64 -10.50 3.17
N ASP A 79 1.35 -10.50 3.51
CA ASP A 79 0.38 -11.58 3.28
C ASP A 79 0.15 -11.91 1.79
N LYS A 80 0.51 -10.99 0.90
CA LYS A 80 0.41 -11.15 -0.56
C LYS A 80 1.74 -11.48 -1.24
N ILE A 81 2.81 -11.67 -0.47
CA ILE A 81 4.10 -12.11 -1.00
C ILE A 81 4.20 -13.60 -0.73
N ASP A 82 4.50 -14.41 -1.75
CA ASP A 82 4.79 -15.82 -1.54
C ASP A 82 6.18 -15.97 -0.90
N LEU A 83 6.23 -15.84 0.43
CA LEU A 83 7.47 -15.92 1.21
C LEU A 83 8.17 -17.27 1.09
N ASN A 84 7.42 -18.35 0.84
CA ASN A 84 8.01 -19.67 0.64
C ASN A 84 8.72 -19.73 -0.71
N LYS A 85 8.07 -19.26 -1.77
CA LYS A 85 8.69 -19.16 -3.10
C LYS A 85 9.88 -18.21 -3.11
N CYS A 86 9.79 -17.07 -2.41
CA CYS A 86 10.93 -16.18 -2.24
C CYS A 86 12.11 -16.90 -1.58
N ARG A 87 11.87 -17.64 -0.48
CA ARG A 87 12.91 -18.42 0.21
C ARG A 87 13.52 -19.51 -0.67
N GLU A 88 12.69 -20.23 -1.43
CA GLU A 88 13.14 -21.27 -2.37
C GLU A 88 14.09 -20.73 -3.45
N ASN A 89 13.92 -19.46 -3.84
CA ASN A 89 14.70 -18.81 -4.91
C ASN A 89 15.75 -17.82 -4.37
N ASP A 90 16.05 -17.84 -3.07
CA ASP A 90 16.98 -16.91 -2.39
C ASP A 90 16.65 -15.41 -2.59
N ILE A 91 15.36 -15.09 -2.67
CA ILE A 91 14.86 -13.73 -2.87
C ILE A 91 14.62 -13.09 -1.51
N ARG A 92 15.24 -11.93 -1.29
CA ARG A 92 15.07 -11.13 -0.08
C ARG A 92 13.72 -10.43 -0.09
N VAL A 93 13.12 -10.25 1.08
CA VAL A 93 11.88 -9.50 1.24
C VAL A 93 12.07 -8.43 2.30
N THR A 94 11.68 -7.20 2.00
CA THR A 94 11.72 -6.07 2.95
C THR A 94 10.37 -5.37 2.99
N ASN A 95 9.96 -4.94 4.17
CA ASN A 95 8.74 -4.19 4.41
C ASN A 95 9.05 -2.84 5.10
N THR A 96 8.03 -2.07 5.46
CA THR A 96 8.16 -0.77 6.15
C THR A 96 7.52 -0.82 7.53
N PRO A 97 8.08 -1.55 8.50
CA PRO A 97 7.57 -1.62 9.86
C PRO A 97 7.72 -0.27 10.57
N ASP A 98 6.93 -0.08 11.62
CA ASP A 98 7.00 1.03 12.59
C ASP A 98 6.67 2.44 12.08
N VAL A 99 7.03 2.79 10.84
CA VAL A 99 6.91 4.15 10.28
C VAL A 99 5.49 4.67 10.08
N LEU A 100 4.48 3.78 10.17
CA LEU A 100 3.07 4.11 10.00
C LEU A 100 2.21 3.78 11.22
N THR A 101 2.85 3.34 12.33
CA THR A 101 2.15 2.94 13.56
C THR A 101 1.33 4.09 14.14
N ASP A 102 1.94 5.26 14.27
CA ASP A 102 1.29 6.43 14.88
C ASP A 102 0.15 6.96 14.01
N ASP A 103 0.36 7.11 12.70
CA ASP A 103 -0.69 7.57 11.77
C ASP A 103 -1.89 6.61 11.74
N VAL A 104 -1.66 5.29 11.80
CA VAL A 104 -2.74 4.31 11.86
C VAL A 104 -3.46 4.37 13.21
N ALA A 105 -2.74 4.59 14.31
CA ALA A 105 -3.35 4.75 15.63
C ALA A 105 -4.21 6.03 15.69
N ASP A 106 -3.70 7.16 15.20
CA ASP A 106 -4.42 8.43 15.11
C ASP A 106 -5.69 8.30 14.28
N LEU A 107 -5.60 7.65 13.12
CA LEU A 107 -6.77 7.39 12.28
C LEU A 107 -7.79 6.48 12.98
N THR A 108 -7.33 5.49 13.75
CA THR A 108 -8.21 4.60 14.52
C THR A 108 -9.03 5.39 15.54
N ILE A 109 -8.38 6.27 16.32
CA ILE A 109 -9.07 7.13 17.28
C ILE A 109 -9.98 8.14 16.57
N GLY A 110 -9.52 8.71 15.46
CA GLY A 110 -10.34 9.59 14.60
C GLY A 110 -11.61 8.91 14.11
N LEU A 111 -11.53 7.65 13.68
CA LEU A 111 -12.68 6.85 13.24
C LEU A 111 -13.65 6.55 14.39
N VAL A 112 -13.14 6.19 15.57
CA VAL A 112 -13.98 5.97 16.76
C VAL A 112 -14.79 7.23 17.09
N LEU A 113 -14.14 8.41 17.09
CA LEU A 113 -14.80 9.69 17.31
C LEU A 113 -15.81 10.01 16.19
N ALA A 114 -15.41 9.82 14.93
CA ALA A 114 -16.24 10.12 13.78
C ALA A 114 -17.54 9.33 13.76
N VAL A 115 -17.48 8.04 14.14
CA VAL A 115 -18.65 7.17 14.21
C VAL A 115 -19.52 7.51 15.42
N LEU A 116 -18.97 7.47 16.63
CA LEU A 116 -19.75 7.61 17.86
C LEU A 116 -20.35 9.01 18.03
N ARG A 117 -19.67 10.05 17.53
CA ARG A 117 -20.16 11.44 17.54
C ARG A 117 -20.83 11.86 16.23
N SER A 118 -21.00 10.92 15.30
CA SER A 118 -21.60 11.16 13.98
C SER A 118 -21.01 12.40 13.27
N LEU A 119 -19.68 12.59 13.34
CA LEU A 119 -19.01 13.81 12.88
C LEU A 119 -19.27 14.07 11.39
N CYS A 120 -19.13 13.04 10.55
CA CYS A 120 -19.35 13.17 9.11
C CYS A 120 -20.81 13.47 8.75
N GLU A 121 -21.77 12.97 9.53
CA GLU A 121 -23.20 13.27 9.33
C GLU A 121 -23.52 14.70 9.79
N SER A 122 -22.93 15.12 10.91
CA SER A 122 -23.07 16.46 11.47
C SER A 122 -22.49 17.53 10.54
N ASP A 123 -21.31 17.31 9.96
CA ASP A 123 -20.71 18.20 8.94
C ASP A 123 -21.65 18.37 7.73
N ARG A 124 -22.17 17.25 7.17
CA ARG A 124 -23.14 17.30 6.07
C ARG A 124 -24.43 18.02 6.47
N TYR A 125 -24.91 17.82 7.69
CA TYR A 125 -26.11 18.48 8.21
C TYR A 125 -25.93 20.01 8.23
N VAL A 126 -24.80 20.50 8.73
CA VAL A 126 -24.47 21.93 8.74
C VAL A 126 -24.31 22.48 7.31
N ARG A 127 -23.53 21.81 6.46
CA ARG A 127 -23.30 22.25 5.06
C ARG A 127 -24.57 22.31 4.23
N SER A 128 -25.57 21.46 4.53
CA SER A 128 -26.88 21.48 3.88
C SER A 128 -27.83 22.57 4.41
N GLY A 129 -27.39 23.39 5.38
CA GLY A 129 -28.16 24.48 5.96
C GLY A 129 -29.28 24.04 6.92
N LYS A 130 -29.39 22.74 7.21
CA LYS A 130 -30.45 22.19 8.08
C LYS A 130 -30.35 22.69 9.51
N TRP A 131 -29.15 23.06 9.97
CA TRP A 131 -28.95 23.60 11.31
C TRP A 131 -29.70 24.92 11.56
N LYS A 132 -30.00 25.68 10.51
CA LYS A 132 -30.88 26.87 10.61
C LYS A 132 -32.32 26.53 11.00
N LYS A 133 -32.72 25.27 10.85
CA LYS A 133 -34.08 24.76 11.11
C LYS A 133 -34.21 24.03 12.44
N GLY A 134 -33.10 23.77 13.13
CA GLY A 134 -33.09 23.06 14.41
C GLY A 134 -31.78 22.32 14.65
N ASP A 135 -31.64 21.80 15.86
CA ASP A 135 -30.45 21.10 16.30
C ASP A 135 -30.29 19.72 15.65
N PHE A 136 -29.05 19.25 15.61
CA PHE A 136 -28.74 17.88 15.23
C PHE A 136 -29.14 16.89 16.35
N LYS A 137 -29.39 15.63 15.98
CA LYS A 137 -29.75 14.58 16.95
C LYS A 137 -28.64 14.35 17.98
N LEU A 138 -29.01 13.87 19.17
CA LEU A 138 -28.04 13.42 20.18
C LEU A 138 -27.23 12.23 19.65
N THR A 139 -25.98 12.12 20.12
CA THR A 139 -25.00 11.10 19.68
C THR A 139 -24.42 10.33 20.87
N THR A 140 -23.56 9.36 20.61
CA THR A 140 -23.03 8.45 21.63
C THR A 140 -21.75 9.00 22.27
N LYS A 141 -21.71 9.01 23.60
CA LYS A 141 -20.50 9.39 24.34
C LYS A 141 -19.37 8.38 24.07
N VAL A 142 -18.13 8.87 23.91
CA VAL A 142 -16.95 7.99 23.78
C VAL A 142 -16.36 7.64 25.14
N ILE A 143 -16.10 8.66 25.97
CA ILE A 143 -15.48 8.51 27.30
C ILE A 143 -16.29 7.55 28.19
N GLY A 144 -15.60 6.55 28.76
CA GLY A 144 -16.19 5.58 29.69
C GLY A 144 -16.71 4.30 29.01
N ASN A 145 -16.67 4.20 27.68
CA ASN A 145 -16.93 2.95 26.98
C ASN A 145 -15.65 2.14 26.84
N ILE A 146 -15.80 0.81 26.76
CA ILE A 146 -14.69 -0.11 26.56
C ILE A 146 -14.29 -0.08 25.09
N LEU A 147 -13.03 0.26 24.83
CA LEU A 147 -12.39 0.05 23.54
C LEU A 147 -11.63 -1.28 23.61
N ALA A 148 -12.08 -2.27 22.87
CA ALA A 148 -11.38 -3.55 22.74
C ALA A 148 -10.48 -3.53 21.50
N TYR A 149 -9.27 -4.07 21.62
CA TYR A 149 -8.38 -4.39 20.50
C TYR A 149 -8.19 -5.90 20.45
N LEU A 150 -8.04 -6.46 19.24
CA LEU A 150 -7.83 -7.89 18.98
C LEU A 150 -6.36 -8.15 18.65
#